data_AF-A0A3M1Z149-F1
#
_entry.id   AF-A0A3M1Z149-F1
#
_cell.length_a   1.000
_cell.length_b   1.000
_cell.length_c   1.000
_cell.angle_alpha   90.00
_cell.angle_beta   90.00
_cell.angle_gamma   90.00
#
_symmetry.space_group_name_H-M   'P 1'
#
loop_
_entity.id
_entity.type
_entity.pdbx_description
1 polymer ?
#
loop_
_entity_poly.entity_id
_entity_poly.type
_entity_poly.pdbx_seq_one_letter_code
_entity_poly.pdbx_strand_id
1 'polypeptide(L)' 'MSEKLIECVPNFSEGRNKAIIKQITDEIEKVEGAKLLDVDPGYDMNRTV' A
#
# COMPACT_ATOMS: atom_id res chain seq x y z
N MET A 1 20.52 -20.01 7.02
CA MET A 1 20.47 -18.54 6.88
C MET A 1 19.00 -18.17 6.89
N SER A 2 18.55 -17.30 7.80
CA SER A 2 17.16 -16.82 7.76
C SER A 2 16.96 -15.98 6.50
N GLU A 3 15.81 -16.13 5.84
CA GLU A 3 15.47 -15.25 4.72
C GLU A 3 15.43 -13.80 5.20
N LYS A 4 16.09 -12.91 4.45
CA LYS A 4 16.09 -11.47 4.76
C LYS A 4 14.80 -10.89 4.22
N LEU A 5 14.08 -10.16 5.06
CA LEU A 5 12.87 -9.44 4.69
C LEU A 5 13.14 -7.92 4.73
N ILE A 6 12.46 -7.19 3.85
CA ILE A 6 12.43 -5.73 3.83
C ILE A 6 10.96 -5.32 3.92
N GLU A 7 10.66 -4.39 4.82
CA GLU A 7 9.36 -3.75 4.90
C GLU A 7 9.40 -2.43 4.12
N CYS A 8 8.44 -2.23 3.23
CA CYS A 8 8.26 -1.01 2.46
C CYS A 8 6.94 -0.36 2.89
N VAL A 9 7.00 0.89 3.37
CA VAL A 9 5.85 1.64 3.89
C VAL A 9 5.65 2.90 3.04
N PRO A 10 5.18 2.77 1.78
CA PRO A 10 4.98 3.89 0.88
C PRO A 10 3.85 4.80 1.40
N ASN A 11 3.87 6.07 1.01
CA ASN A 11 2.78 7.01 1.31
C ASN A 11 2.24 7.56 0.00
N PHE A 12 0.92 7.53 -0.17
CA PHE A 12 0.21 8.07 -1.32
C PHE A 12 -0.67 9.24 -0.87
N SER A 13 -0.64 10.36 -1.62
CA SER A 13 -1.48 11.54 -1.34
C SER A 13 -2.91 11.39 -1.87
N GLU A 14 -3.56 10.28 -1.49
CA GLU A 14 -4.95 9.97 -1.75
C GLU A 14 -5.49 9.20 -0.54
N GLY A 15 -6.54 9.72 0.11
CA GLY A 15 -7.16 9.09 1.29
C GLY A 15 -8.68 8.99 1.22
N ARG A 16 -9.29 9.36 0.09
CA ARG A 16 -10.74 9.55 -0.06
C ARG A 16 -11.33 8.64 -1.14
N ASN A 17 -10.68 8.61 -2.30
CA ASN A 17 -11.13 7.83 -3.45
C ASN A 17 -10.68 6.37 -3.32
N LYS A 18 -11.58 5.54 -2.77
CA LYS A 18 -11.36 4.10 -2.61
C LYS A 18 -11.04 3.38 -3.92
N ALA A 19 -11.53 3.87 -5.07
CA ALA A 19 -11.24 3.25 -6.36
C ALA A 19 -9.79 3.49 -6.82
N ILE A 20 -9.21 4.66 -6.50
CA ILE A 20 -7.81 4.95 -6.78
C ILE A 20 -6.92 4.15 -5.82
N ILE A 21 -7.24 4.15 -4.53
CA ILE A 21 -6.51 3.36 -3.53
C ILE A 21 -6.48 1.88 -3.92
N LYS A 22 -7.64 1.33 -4.34
CA LYS A 22 -7.72 -0.04 -4.81
C LYS A 22 -6.85 -0.31 -6.04
N GLN A 23 -6.83 0.59 -7.03
CA GLN A 23 -5.96 0.44 -8.19
C GLN A 23 -4.47 0.37 -7.79
N ILE A 24 -4.06 1.17 -6.81
CA ILE A 24 -2.68 1.13 -6.29
C ILE A 24 -2.38 -0.21 -5.63
N THR A 25 -3.26 -0.68 -4.73
CA THR A 25 -3.06 -1.95 -4.02
C THR A 25 -3.08 -3.15 -4.97
N ASP A 26 -3.95 -3.13 -5.98
CA ASP A 26 -4.03 -4.17 -7.00
C ASP A 26 -2.72 -4.29 -7.81
N GLU A 27 -1.99 -3.19 -8.03
CA GLU A 27 -0.67 -3.26 -8.68
C GLU A 27 0.41 -3.80 -7.73
N ILE A 28 0.36 -3.48 -6.44
CA ILE A 28 1.30 -4.02 -5.43
C ILE A 28 1.18 -5.55 -5.35
N GLU A 29 -0.06 -6.07 -5.33
CA GLU A 29 -0.32 -7.52 -5.25
C GLU A 29 0.12 -8.31 -6.49
N LYS A 30 0.35 -7.65 -7.64
CA LYS A 30 0.88 -8.28 -8.86
C LYS A 30 2.40 -8.47 -8.85
N VAL A 31 3.11 -7.82 -7.92
CA VAL A 31 4.57 -7.88 -7.86
C VAL A 31 5.01 -9.19 -7.20
N GLU A 32 5.66 -10.06 -7.97
CA GLU A 32 6.20 -11.33 -7.47
C GLU A 32 7.17 -11.09 -6.30
N GLY A 33 6.96 -11.81 -5.20
CA GLY A 33 7.76 -11.69 -3.98
C GLY A 33 7.38 -10.53 -3.06
N ALA A 34 6.45 -9.65 -3.47
CA ALA A 34 5.85 -8.65 -2.58
C ALA A 34 4.59 -9.20 -1.92
N LYS A 35 4.33 -8.76 -0.69
CA LYS A 35 3.09 -9.06 0.05
C LYS A 35 2.54 -7.78 0.65
N LEU A 36 1.30 -7.44 0.31
CA LEU A 36 0.58 -6.35 0.95
C LEU A 36 0.19 -6.77 2.39
N LEU A 37 0.56 -5.95 3.38
CA LEU A 37 0.33 -6.25 4.80
C LEU A 37 -0.83 -5.43 5.38
N ASP A 38 -0.88 -4.14 5.08
CA ASP A 38 -1.92 -3.23 5.57
C ASP A 38 -2.16 -2.09 4.56
N VAL A 39 -3.32 -1.43 4.68
CA VAL A 39 -3.70 -0.24 3.91
C VAL A 39 -4.53 0.67 4.82
N ASP A 40 -3.97 1.81 5.23
CA ASP A 40 -4.63 2.75 6.15
C ASP A 40 -4.91 4.12 5.49
N PRO A 41 -6.12 4.32 4.95
CA PRO A 41 -6.51 5.59 4.35
C PRO A 41 -7.00 6.60 5.39
N GLY A 42 -6.28 7.72 5.51
CA GLY A 42 -6.69 8.91 6.25
C GLY A 42 -7.48 9.89 5.39
N TYR A 43 -8.82 9.90 5.55
CA TYR A 43 -9.73 10.76 4.78
C TYR A 43 -9.44 12.27 4.93
N ASP A 44 -9.28 12.74 6.18
CA ASP A 44 -9.05 14.15 6.49
C ASP A 44 -7.68 14.63 6.02
N MET A 45 -6.67 13.76 6.12
CA MET A 45 -5.29 14.02 5.71
C MET A 45 -5.07 13.84 4.21
N ASN A 46 -6.05 13.27 3.49
CA ASN A 46 -5.96 12.85 2.10
C ASN A 46 -4.68 12.05 1.79
N ARG A 47 -4.41 11.04 2.63
CA ARG A 47 -3.22 10.19 2.54
C ARG A 47 -3.61 8.74 2.79
N THR A 48 -2.93 7.81 2.12
CA THR A 48 -2.93 6.38 2.46
C THR A 48 -1.49 5.95 2.74
N VAL A 49 -1.31 5.18 3.80
CA VAL A 49 -0.06 4.49 4.15
C VAL A 49 -0.25 2.99 4.02
#